data_AF-A0A7S2BEL2-F1
#
_entry.id   AF-A0A7S2BEL2-F1
#
_cell.length_a   1.000
_cell.length_b   1.000
_cell.length_c   1.000
_cell.angle_alpha   90.00
_cell.angle_beta   90.00
_cell.angle_gamma   90.00
#
_symmetry.space_group_name_H-M   'P 1'
#
loop_
_entity.id
_entity.type
_entity.pdbx_description
1 polymer ?
#
loop_
_entity_poly.entity_id
_entity_poly.type
_entity_poly.pdbx_seq_one_letter_code
_entity_poly.pdbx_strand_id
1 'polypeptide(L)'
;HFATFGRSTLQPPQLVHVWPRDVSRTRRLFPLSHWIHRSKMMARRRLVLAALVSFLEAYRGLADEVRDAPSIYAGPFSVEHPDPALLAWDPPSKYLPDYRSGWLSVSVLHDPYVEELERSPRACLRVLMKPAARQPAPLGPLLLHCGGPGTDASCALPLGMGKWMEVKSSYLVGDPLSSSYDYWSISQRGMSQ
;
A
#
# COMPACT_ATOMS: atom_id res chain seq x y z
N HIS A 1 24.07 -38.08 0.87
CA HIS A 1 23.52 -38.55 2.16
C HIS A 1 22.96 -37.36 2.92
N PHE A 2 21.65 -37.14 2.87
CA PHE A 2 20.95 -36.18 3.73
C PHE A 2 19.67 -36.84 4.25
N ALA A 3 19.53 -36.78 5.57
CA ALA A 3 18.55 -37.52 6.35
C ALA A 3 17.15 -36.88 6.27
N THR A 4 16.15 -37.74 6.08
CA THR A 4 14.72 -37.46 6.21
C THR A 4 14.35 -37.24 7.68
N PHE A 5 13.81 -36.07 8.00
CA PHE A 5 13.17 -35.80 9.30
C PHE A 5 11.72 -36.27 9.28
N GLY A 6 11.37 -37.12 10.24
CA GLY A 6 10.07 -37.74 10.42
C GLY A 6 8.98 -36.74 10.84
N ARG A 7 7.80 -36.89 10.24
CA ARG A 7 6.55 -36.24 10.66
C ARG A 7 6.02 -36.93 11.91
N SER A 8 5.98 -36.21 13.03
CA SER A 8 5.19 -36.59 14.20
C SER A 8 3.74 -36.12 14.02
N THR A 9 2.83 -37.09 13.92
CA THR A 9 1.38 -36.91 13.95
C THR A 9 0.93 -36.58 15.37
N LEU A 10 0.67 -35.30 15.64
CA LEU A 10 -0.05 -34.85 16.83
C LEU A 10 -1.55 -35.02 16.60
N GLN A 11 -2.17 -35.96 17.31
CA GLN A 11 -3.62 -36.09 17.41
C GLN A 11 -4.20 -34.89 18.17
N PRO A 12 -5.33 -34.31 17.71
CA PRO A 12 -6.05 -33.30 18.49
C PRO A 12 -6.76 -33.94 19.70
N PRO A 13 -6.87 -33.23 20.83
CA PRO A 13 -7.59 -33.73 22.00
C PRO A 13 -9.09 -33.82 21.73
N GLN A 14 -9.70 -34.93 22.15
CA GLN A 14 -11.14 -35.12 22.09
C GLN A 14 -11.83 -34.22 23.13
N LEU A 15 -12.76 -33.38 22.65
CA LEU A 15 -13.62 -32.56 23.50
C LEU A 15 -14.72 -33.45 24.10
N VAL A 16 -14.63 -33.70 25.41
CA VAL A 16 -15.67 -34.39 26.16
C VAL A 16 -16.83 -33.42 26.41
N HIS A 17 -17.96 -33.66 25.75
CA HIS A 17 -19.22 -32.96 26.01
C HIS A 17 -19.81 -33.41 27.36
N VAL A 18 -19.63 -32.60 28.39
CA VAL A 18 -20.36 -32.74 29.67
C VAL A 18 -21.68 -31.97 29.55
N TRP A 19 -22.80 -32.69 29.53
CA TRP A 19 -24.13 -32.12 29.73
C TRP A 19 -24.39 -31.89 31.22
N PRO A 20 -24.74 -30.68 31.67
CA PRO A 20 -25.30 -30.49 32.99
C PRO A 20 -26.78 -30.90 32.98
N ARG A 21 -27.10 -31.87 33.84
CA ARG A 21 -28.46 -32.19 34.24
C ARG A 21 -29.10 -31.01 34.97
N ASP A 22 -30.33 -30.72 34.57
CA ASP A 22 -31.46 -30.34 35.41
C ASP A 22 -31.21 -29.28 36.49
N VAL A 23 -31.42 -28.01 36.12
CA VAL A 23 -31.62 -26.92 37.08
C VAL A 23 -33.10 -26.67 37.23
N SER A 24 -33.60 -27.11 38.38
CA SER A 24 -34.93 -26.89 38.88
C SER A 24 -35.34 -25.41 38.81
N ARG A 25 -36.54 -25.23 38.25
CA ARG A 25 -37.20 -23.98 37.91
C ARG A 25 -37.59 -23.19 39.17
N THR A 26 -36.66 -22.44 39.76
CA THR A 26 -37.01 -21.39 40.72
C THR A 26 -37.31 -20.10 39.97
N ARG A 27 -38.60 -19.78 39.79
CA ARG A 27 -39.06 -18.44 39.38
C ARG A 27 -38.75 -17.45 40.49
N ARG A 28 -37.52 -16.94 40.52
CA ARG A 28 -37.21 -15.70 41.23
C ARG A 28 -37.73 -14.54 40.39
N LEU A 29 -38.76 -13.88 40.89
CA LEU A 29 -39.21 -12.58 40.43
C LEU A 29 -38.04 -11.61 40.59
N PHE A 30 -37.31 -11.36 39.50
CA PHE A 30 -36.35 -10.28 39.44
C PHE A 30 -37.11 -8.95 39.54
N PRO A 31 -36.67 -8.00 40.38
CA PRO A 31 -37.31 -6.70 40.47
C PRO A 31 -37.25 -6.00 39.10
N LEU A 32 -38.40 -5.50 38.64
CA LEU A 32 -38.62 -4.82 37.35
C LEU A 32 -37.61 -3.69 37.06
N SER A 33 -36.99 -3.12 38.10
CA SER A 33 -35.95 -2.08 37.99
C SER A 33 -34.69 -2.56 37.24
N HIS A 34 -34.29 -3.82 37.37
CA HIS A 34 -33.09 -4.37 36.72
C HIS A 34 -33.30 -4.63 35.22
N TRP A 35 -34.56 -4.89 34.81
CA TRP A 35 -34.91 -5.13 33.40
C TRP A 35 -34.94 -3.82 32.60
N ILE A 36 -35.49 -2.74 33.18
CA ILE A 36 -35.53 -1.41 32.55
C ILE A 36 -34.10 -0.87 32.29
N HIS A 37 -33.16 -1.12 33.21
CA HIS A 37 -31.78 -0.64 33.05
C HIS A 37 -31.02 -1.40 31.94
N ARG A 38 -31.23 -2.72 31.81
CA ARG A 38 -30.66 -3.52 30.72
C ARG A 38 -31.25 -3.16 29.35
N SER A 39 -32.56 -2.90 29.29
CA SER A 39 -33.22 -2.47 28.05
C SER A 39 -32.72 -1.11 27.55
N LYS A 40 -32.49 -0.15 28.46
CA LYS A 40 -31.87 1.14 28.13
C LYS A 40 -30.42 1.00 27.66
N MET A 41 -29.64 0.10 28.26
CA MET A 41 -28.25 -0.16 27.85
C MET A 41 -28.17 -0.86 26.48
N MET A 42 -29.07 -1.81 26.19
CA MET A 42 -29.19 -2.46 24.88
C MET A 42 -29.60 -1.46 23.79
N ALA A 43 -30.55 -0.56 24.07
CA ALA A 43 -30.97 0.47 23.12
C ALA A 43 -29.82 1.44 22.77
N ARG A 44 -29.03 1.87 23.77
CA ARG A 44 -27.85 2.72 23.53
C ARG A 44 -26.78 2.02 22.69
N ARG A 45 -26.52 0.74 22.94
CA ARG A 45 -25.56 -0.05 22.13
C ARG A 45 -26.01 -0.18 20.68
N ARG A 46 -27.30 -0.40 20.43
CA ARG A 46 -27.86 -0.45 19.07
C ARG A 46 -27.75 0.89 18.34
N LEU A 47 -27.99 1.99 19.04
CA LEU A 47 -27.86 3.34 18.46
C LEU A 47 -26.40 3.65 18.07
N VAL A 48 -25.44 3.32 18.93
CA VAL A 48 -24.00 3.51 18.65
C VAL A 48 -23.55 2.64 17.48
N LEU A 49 -24.00 1.38 17.41
CA LEU A 49 -23.67 0.49 16.30
C LEU A 49 -24.24 1.01 14.97
N ALA A 50 -25.49 1.46 14.97
CA ALA A 50 -26.13 2.03 13.77
C ALA A 50 -25.39 3.29 13.29
N ALA A 51 -25.00 4.18 14.21
CA ALA A 51 -24.23 5.38 13.88
C ALA A 51 -22.85 5.03 13.29
N LEU A 52 -22.16 4.03 13.83
CA LEU A 52 -20.88 3.57 13.30
C LEU A 52 -21.01 2.95 11.90
N VAL A 53 -22.06 2.15 11.66
CA VAL A 53 -22.31 1.56 10.33
C VAL A 53 -22.58 2.67 9.31
N SER A 54 -23.46 3.62 9.62
CA SER A 54 -23.73 4.76 8.75
C SER A 54 -22.51 5.63 8.49
N PHE A 55 -21.65 5.84 9.49
CA PHE A 55 -20.39 6.55 9.31
C PHE A 55 -19.43 5.80 8.38
N LEU A 56 -19.31 4.47 8.52
CA LEU A 56 -18.46 3.65 7.66
C LEU A 56 -18.98 3.58 6.21
N GLU A 57 -20.30 3.54 6.01
CA GLU A 57 -20.91 3.58 4.68
C GLU A 57 -20.69 4.94 4.00
N ALA A 58 -20.88 6.04 4.73
CA ALA A 58 -20.58 7.38 4.21
C ALA A 58 -19.10 7.53 3.83
N TYR A 59 -18.20 6.97 4.64
CA TYR A 59 -16.75 7.00 4.36
C TYR A 59 -16.38 6.19 3.12
N ARG A 60 -17.06 5.05 2.85
CA ARG A 60 -16.89 4.28 1.61
C ARG A 60 -17.31 5.08 0.38
N GLY A 61 -18.47 5.74 0.44
CA GLY A 61 -18.95 6.58 -0.67
C GLY A 61 -17.97 7.70 -1.03
N LEU A 62 -17.42 8.38 -0.02
CA LEU A 62 -16.39 9.41 -0.20
C LEU A 62 -15.09 8.86 -0.80
N ALA A 63 -14.67 7.66 -0.40
CA ALA A 63 -13.46 7.03 -0.96
C ALA A 63 -13.62 6.65 -2.43
N ASP A 64 -14.82 6.19 -2.83
CA ASP A 64 -15.14 5.87 -4.22
C ASP A 64 -15.22 7.14 -5.09
N GLU A 65 -15.76 8.25 -4.56
CA GLU A 65 -15.82 9.54 -5.28
C GLU A 65 -14.42 10.14 -5.54
N VAL A 66 -13.50 10.02 -4.57
CA VAL A 66 -12.10 10.43 -4.77
C VAL A 66 -11.39 9.54 -5.79
N ARG A 67 -11.80 8.27 -5.93
CA ARG A 67 -11.21 7.33 -6.89
C ARG A 67 -11.65 7.61 -8.32
N ASP A 68 -12.90 8.01 -8.51
CA ASP A 68 -13.48 8.24 -9.83
C ASP A 68 -13.40 9.71 -10.29
N ALA A 69 -12.80 10.58 -9.47
CA ALA A 69 -12.50 11.95 -9.86
C ALA A 69 -11.64 11.92 -11.15
N PRO A 70 -12.10 12.56 -12.24
CA PRO A 70 -11.34 12.59 -13.48
C PRO A 70 -9.96 13.16 -13.19
N SER A 71 -8.92 12.43 -13.59
CA SER A 71 -7.53 12.88 -13.49
C SER A 71 -7.43 14.30 -14.05
N ILE A 72 -7.31 15.28 -13.14
CA ILE A 72 -7.13 16.69 -13.48
C ILE A 72 -5.78 16.88 -14.23
N TYR A 73 -4.96 15.82 -14.30
CA TYR A 73 -3.67 15.75 -14.98
C TYR A 73 -3.74 14.96 -16.28
N ALA A 74 -4.80 15.12 -17.08
CA ALA A 74 -4.78 14.70 -18.49
C ALA A 74 -3.87 15.63 -19.32
N GLY A 75 -2.60 15.70 -18.96
CA GLY A 75 -1.57 16.35 -19.74
C GLY A 75 -1.20 15.52 -20.98
N PRO A 76 -0.41 16.07 -21.91
CA PRO A 76 0.07 15.34 -23.09
C PRO A 76 1.08 14.24 -22.73
N PHE A 77 1.53 14.18 -21.49
CA PHE A 77 2.56 13.27 -21.02
C PHE A 77 1.97 12.13 -20.19
N SER A 78 2.57 10.96 -20.33
CA SER A 78 2.24 9.76 -19.56
C SER A 78 3.50 9.12 -19.01
N VAL A 79 3.37 8.13 -18.13
CA VAL A 79 4.53 7.37 -17.63
C VAL A 79 5.27 6.67 -18.79
N GLU A 80 4.54 6.21 -19.80
CA GLU A 80 5.13 5.56 -20.99
C GLU A 80 5.73 6.57 -21.98
N HIS A 81 5.18 7.78 -22.02
CA HIS A 81 5.61 8.88 -22.89
C HIS A 81 5.78 10.15 -22.05
N PRO A 82 6.84 10.22 -21.22
CA PRO A 82 7.05 11.37 -20.33
C PRO A 82 7.49 12.60 -21.12
N ASP A 83 7.53 13.75 -20.45
CA ASP A 83 8.16 14.94 -21.01
C ASP A 83 9.67 14.67 -21.24
N PRO A 84 10.15 14.67 -22.50
CA PRO A 84 11.55 14.36 -22.81
C PRO A 84 12.53 15.39 -22.25
N ALA A 85 12.06 16.59 -21.86
CA ALA A 85 12.90 17.59 -21.20
C ALA A 85 13.16 17.26 -19.71
N LEU A 86 12.29 16.43 -19.10
CA LEU A 86 12.38 16.07 -17.69
C LEU A 86 12.83 14.63 -17.50
N LEU A 87 12.31 13.67 -18.26
CA LEU A 87 12.58 12.25 -18.08
C LEU A 87 12.84 11.58 -19.43
N ALA A 88 14.00 10.94 -19.54
CA ALA A 88 14.37 10.12 -20.68
C ALA A 88 14.51 8.65 -20.26
N TRP A 89 13.72 7.78 -20.88
CA TRP A 89 13.87 6.32 -20.70
C TRP A 89 15.06 5.79 -21.49
N ASP A 90 15.78 4.84 -20.91
CA ASP A 90 16.79 4.08 -21.63
C ASP A 90 16.15 3.09 -22.61
N PRO A 91 16.94 2.53 -23.54
CA PRO A 91 16.54 1.33 -24.26
C PRO A 91 16.13 0.19 -23.30
N PRO A 92 15.09 -0.61 -23.65
CA PRO A 92 14.62 -1.71 -22.81
C PRO A 92 15.75 -2.67 -22.41
N SER A 93 15.83 -2.97 -21.11
CA SER A 93 16.84 -3.89 -20.58
C SER A 93 16.50 -5.34 -20.89
N LYS A 94 17.48 -6.11 -21.38
CA LYS A 94 17.34 -7.57 -21.58
C LYS A 94 17.24 -8.33 -20.26
N TYR A 95 17.81 -7.79 -19.19
CA TYR A 95 17.90 -8.46 -17.88
C TYR A 95 16.72 -8.12 -16.97
N LEU A 96 16.09 -6.97 -17.22
CA LEU A 96 15.01 -6.41 -16.42
C LEU A 96 13.87 -5.97 -17.36
N PRO A 97 13.23 -6.91 -18.09
CA PRO A 97 12.25 -6.58 -19.13
C PRO A 97 10.97 -5.93 -18.57
N ASP A 98 10.64 -6.22 -17.31
CA ASP A 98 9.46 -5.67 -16.63
C ASP A 98 9.71 -4.28 -16.01
N TYR A 99 10.89 -3.70 -16.25
CA TYR A 99 11.32 -2.44 -15.63
C TYR A 99 11.76 -1.45 -16.69
N ARG A 100 11.58 -0.16 -16.37
CA ARG A 100 12.13 0.95 -17.14
C ARG A 100 13.19 1.65 -16.31
N SER A 101 14.38 1.77 -16.85
CA SER A 101 15.42 2.63 -16.30
C SER A 101 15.53 3.90 -17.14
N GLY A 102 15.95 5.00 -16.52
CA GLY A 102 16.07 6.26 -17.21
C GLY A 102 16.81 7.32 -16.41
N TRP A 103 16.74 8.55 -16.92
CA TRP A 103 17.36 9.73 -16.33
C TRP A 103 16.34 10.84 -16.14
N LEU A 104 16.21 11.29 -14.90
CA LEU A 104 15.35 12.40 -14.48
C LEU A 104 16.19 13.66 -14.29
N SER A 105 15.92 14.69 -15.07
CA SER A 105 16.59 15.98 -15.00
C SER A 105 15.92 16.89 -13.99
N VAL A 106 16.65 17.27 -12.93
CA VAL A 106 16.16 18.13 -11.85
C VAL A 106 17.02 19.38 -11.69
N SER A 107 16.41 20.52 -11.33
CA SER A 107 17.16 21.72 -10.95
C SER A 107 17.96 21.47 -9.67
N VAL A 108 19.19 21.96 -9.58
CA VAL A 108 20.02 21.85 -8.37
C VAL A 108 19.51 22.83 -7.32
N LEU A 109 19.36 24.10 -7.70
CA LEU A 109 18.67 25.11 -6.90
C LEU A 109 17.17 25.11 -7.20
N HIS A 110 16.36 25.33 -6.17
CA HIS A 110 14.88 25.40 -6.22
C HIS A 110 14.38 26.75 -5.70
N ASP A 111 15.22 27.78 -5.76
CA ASP A 111 14.86 29.13 -5.32
C ASP A 111 14.27 29.91 -6.50
N PRO A 112 12.97 30.25 -6.47
CA PRO A 112 12.31 30.93 -7.58
C PRO A 112 12.92 32.32 -7.87
N TYR A 113 13.42 33.02 -6.85
CA TYR A 113 14.00 34.36 -7.04
C TYR A 113 15.35 34.30 -7.72
N VAL A 114 16.14 33.25 -7.44
CA VAL A 114 17.41 33.02 -8.13
C VAL A 114 17.17 32.54 -9.55
N GLU A 115 16.17 31.68 -9.78
CA GLU A 115 15.83 31.18 -11.11
C GLU A 115 15.37 32.29 -12.09
N GLU A 116 14.81 33.39 -11.58
CA GLU A 116 14.49 34.59 -12.38
C GLU A 116 15.76 35.33 -12.88
N LEU A 117 16.85 35.26 -12.12
CA LEU A 117 18.10 35.97 -12.42
C LEU A 117 19.10 35.09 -13.20
N GLU A 118 19.21 33.81 -12.84
CA GLU A 118 20.14 32.86 -13.42
C GLU A 118 19.52 31.46 -13.51
N ARG A 119 19.73 30.79 -14.65
CA ARG A 119 19.23 29.42 -14.81
C ARG A 119 19.93 28.47 -13.85
N SER A 120 19.14 27.80 -13.01
CA SER A 120 19.62 26.76 -12.10
C SER A 120 20.34 25.64 -12.88
N PRO A 121 21.57 25.26 -12.50
CA PRO A 121 22.23 24.10 -13.09
C PRO A 121 21.37 22.86 -12.86
N ARG A 122 21.36 21.95 -13.84
CA ARG A 122 20.55 20.72 -13.78
C ARG A 122 21.41 19.53 -13.41
N ALA A 123 20.87 18.65 -12.56
CA ALA A 123 21.43 17.35 -12.26
C ALA A 123 20.59 16.25 -12.91
N CYS A 124 21.24 15.18 -13.35
CA CYS A 124 20.55 14.00 -13.87
C CYS A 124 20.55 12.92 -12.78
N LEU A 125 19.35 12.49 -12.39
CA LEU A 125 19.16 11.43 -11.41
C LEU A 125 18.78 10.14 -12.13
N ARG A 126 19.44 9.05 -11.75
CA ARG A 126 19.04 7.74 -12.24
C ARG A 126 17.67 7.38 -11.66
N VAL A 127 16.79 6.84 -12.49
CA VAL A 127 15.49 6.32 -12.07
C VAL A 127 15.32 4.89 -12.52
N LEU A 128 14.57 4.14 -11.72
CA LEU A 128 14.10 2.81 -12.04
C LEU A 128 12.62 2.72 -11.69
N MET A 129 11.81 2.20 -12.62
CA MET A 129 10.36 2.15 -12.48
C MET A 129 9.84 0.78 -12.89
N LYS A 130 8.89 0.25 -12.11
CA LYS A 130 8.08 -0.92 -12.46
C LYS A 130 6.65 -0.44 -12.75
N PRO A 131 6.19 -0.47 -14.01
CA PRO A 131 4.87 0.02 -14.33
C PRO A 131 3.80 -0.87 -13.70
N ALA A 132 2.68 -0.26 -13.32
CA ALA A 132 1.49 -1.00 -12.92
C ALA A 132 1.02 -1.92 -14.05
N ALA A 133 0.37 -3.02 -13.69
CA ALA A 133 -0.18 -3.97 -14.67
C ALA A 133 -1.19 -3.33 -15.64
N ARG A 134 -1.79 -2.20 -15.27
CA ARG A 134 -2.68 -1.39 -16.12
C ARG A 134 -2.23 0.07 -16.04
N GLN A 135 -2.07 0.69 -17.21
CA GLN A 135 -1.76 2.10 -17.37
C GLN A 135 -3.01 2.90 -17.78
N PRO A 136 -3.19 4.15 -17.28
CA PRO A 136 -2.43 4.76 -16.19
C PRO A 136 -2.63 3.97 -14.87
N ALA A 137 -1.64 3.99 -13.98
CA ALA A 137 -1.73 3.28 -12.71
C ALA A 137 -2.98 3.72 -11.93
N PRO A 138 -3.91 2.80 -11.58
CA PRO A 138 -5.16 3.14 -10.93
C PRO A 138 -5.01 3.93 -9.63
N LEU A 139 -3.93 3.68 -8.88
CA LEU A 139 -3.65 4.34 -7.60
C LEU A 139 -2.42 5.27 -7.69
N GLY A 140 -1.89 5.48 -8.90
CA GLY A 140 -0.78 6.39 -9.16
C GLY A 140 0.60 5.84 -8.81
N PRO A 141 1.60 6.72 -8.59
CA PRO A 141 2.97 6.31 -8.29
C PRO A 141 3.18 6.02 -6.80
N LEU A 142 3.98 4.99 -6.50
CA LEU A 142 4.50 4.67 -5.18
C LEU A 142 6.03 4.79 -5.20
N LEU A 143 6.57 5.76 -4.46
CA LEU A 143 8.01 5.98 -4.35
C LEU A 143 8.63 5.06 -3.28
N LEU A 144 9.68 4.34 -3.67
CA LEU A 144 10.45 3.44 -2.82
C LEU A 144 11.89 3.95 -2.67
N HIS A 145 12.29 4.08 -1.41
CA HIS A 145 13.61 4.51 -0.97
C HIS A 145 13.98 3.69 0.27
N CYS A 146 15.25 3.27 0.38
CA CYS A 146 15.71 2.39 1.45
C CYS A 146 16.19 3.10 2.72
N GLY A 147 16.04 4.42 2.82
CA GLY A 147 16.67 5.18 3.90
C GLY A 147 18.14 5.47 3.63
N GLY A 148 18.73 6.30 4.50
CA GLY A 148 20.15 6.62 4.53
C GLY A 148 20.66 7.52 3.39
N PRO A 149 21.75 8.27 3.63
CA PRO A 149 22.49 8.90 2.55
C PRO A 149 23.26 7.85 1.75
N GLY A 150 23.42 8.09 0.45
CA GLY A 150 24.26 7.25 -0.39
C GLY A 150 23.53 6.06 -1.03
N THR A 151 22.20 6.05 -1.02
CA THR A 151 21.42 5.02 -1.71
C THR A 151 20.98 5.52 -3.10
N ASP A 152 21.01 4.60 -4.07
CA ASP A 152 20.64 4.88 -5.46
C ASP A 152 19.33 4.17 -5.86
N ALA A 153 18.89 4.39 -7.10
CA ALA A 153 17.66 3.81 -7.63
C ALA A 153 17.67 2.27 -7.69
N SER A 154 18.83 1.62 -7.55
CA SER A 154 18.90 0.16 -7.53
C SER A 154 18.36 -0.44 -6.23
N CYS A 155 18.10 0.39 -5.21
CA CYS A 155 17.73 -0.14 -3.91
C CYS A 155 16.38 -0.87 -3.89
N ALA A 156 15.50 -0.58 -4.84
CA ALA A 156 14.28 -1.35 -5.04
C ALA A 156 14.53 -2.79 -5.55
N LEU A 157 15.74 -3.10 -6.00
CA LEU A 157 16.23 -4.41 -6.42
C LEU A 157 17.18 -4.97 -5.35
N PRO A 158 16.68 -5.70 -4.33
CA PRO A 158 17.53 -6.29 -3.29
C PRO A 158 18.72 -7.08 -3.87
N LEU A 159 19.92 -6.64 -3.47
CA LEU A 159 21.26 -7.22 -3.61
C LEU A 159 21.36 -8.51 -4.45
N GLY A 160 21.24 -8.38 -5.77
CA GLY A 160 21.58 -9.43 -6.73
C GLY A 160 20.47 -10.42 -7.09
N MET A 161 19.25 -10.26 -6.58
CA MET A 161 18.14 -11.17 -6.94
C MET A 161 17.41 -10.77 -8.22
N GLY A 162 17.67 -9.59 -8.78
CA GLY A 162 17.04 -9.11 -10.03
C GLY A 162 15.51 -9.00 -9.95
N LYS A 163 14.95 -8.97 -8.74
CA LYS A 163 13.51 -8.89 -8.47
C LYS A 163 13.22 -7.68 -7.61
N TRP A 164 12.18 -6.96 -7.96
CA TRP A 164 11.67 -5.84 -7.17
C TRP A 164 11.22 -6.27 -5.78
N MET A 165 11.43 -5.41 -4.80
CA MET A 165 10.85 -5.56 -3.47
C MET A 165 9.33 -5.33 -3.54
N GLU A 166 8.58 -6.43 -3.71
CA GLU A 166 7.13 -6.37 -3.80
C GLU A 166 6.50 -6.17 -2.41
N VAL A 167 5.70 -5.12 -2.26
CA VAL A 167 4.86 -4.94 -1.06
C VAL A 167 3.65 -5.86 -1.19
N LYS A 168 3.79 -7.09 -0.70
CA LYS A 168 2.72 -8.09 -0.66
C LYS A 168 2.44 -8.51 0.78
N SER A 169 1.26 -8.17 1.28
CA SER A 169 0.74 -8.68 2.55
C SER A 169 -0.74 -8.94 2.39
N SER A 170 -1.13 -10.22 2.38
CA SER A 170 -2.54 -10.62 2.25
C SER A 170 -3.42 -10.06 3.37
N TYR A 171 -2.82 -9.73 4.53
CA TYR A 171 -3.53 -9.16 5.67
C TYR A 171 -3.64 -7.64 5.62
N LEU A 172 -2.62 -6.94 5.08
CA LEU A 172 -2.56 -5.47 5.12
C LEU A 172 -3.01 -4.81 3.82
N VAL A 173 -2.58 -5.36 2.68
CA VAL A 173 -2.74 -4.72 1.36
C VAL A 173 -3.50 -5.59 0.35
N GLY A 174 -3.74 -6.88 0.68
CA GLY A 174 -4.43 -7.81 -0.19
C GLY A 174 -3.56 -8.25 -1.36
N ASP A 175 -3.96 -7.87 -2.58
CA ASP A 175 -3.23 -8.14 -3.81
C ASP A 175 -1.90 -7.36 -3.86
N PRO A 176 -0.92 -7.81 -4.67
CA PRO A 176 0.35 -7.09 -4.83
C PRO A 176 0.11 -5.65 -5.29
N LEU A 177 0.69 -4.68 -4.59
CA LEU A 177 0.47 -3.26 -4.91
C LEU A 177 0.97 -2.89 -6.31
N SER A 178 1.90 -3.66 -6.90
CA SER A 178 2.34 -3.45 -8.29
C SER A 178 1.26 -3.70 -9.34
N SER A 179 0.12 -4.27 -8.96
CA SER A 179 -1.04 -4.35 -9.87
C SER A 179 -1.67 -2.97 -10.14
N SER A 180 -1.54 -2.06 -9.17
CA SER A 180 -2.34 -0.83 -9.09
C SER A 180 -1.49 0.44 -8.95
N TYR A 181 -0.22 0.30 -8.57
CA TYR A 181 0.73 1.39 -8.43
C TYR A 181 1.90 1.24 -9.42
N ASP A 182 2.36 2.37 -9.96
CA ASP A 182 3.68 2.45 -10.58
C ASP A 182 4.72 2.53 -9.48
N TYR A 183 5.63 1.56 -9.37
CA TYR A 183 6.68 1.66 -8.39
C TYR A 183 7.85 2.45 -8.94
N TRP A 184 8.30 3.45 -8.20
CA TRP A 184 9.43 4.31 -8.57
C TRP A 184 10.55 4.19 -7.56
N SER A 185 11.79 4.15 -8.04
CA SER A 185 12.98 4.35 -7.22
C SER A 185 13.90 5.33 -7.91
N ILE A 186 14.41 6.30 -7.16
CA ILE A 186 15.14 7.46 -7.68
C ILE A 186 16.44 7.59 -6.89
N SER A 187 17.55 7.77 -7.60
CA SER A 187 18.83 8.03 -6.96
C SER A 187 18.84 9.38 -6.24
N GLN A 188 19.47 9.42 -5.08
CA GLN A 188 19.77 10.68 -4.42
C GLN A 188 20.74 11.53 -5.26
N ARG A 189 20.71 12.85 -5.06
CA ARG A 189 21.69 13.75 -5.70
C ARG A 189 23.11 13.38 -5.22
N GLY A 190 24.05 13.39 -6.15
CA GLY A 190 25.45 13.01 -5.90
C GLY A 190 25.71 11.50 -5.86
N MET A 191 24.72 10.67 -6.20
CA MET A 191 24.85 9.20 -6.20
C MET A 191 24.66 8.61 -7.59
N SER A 192 25.63 7.77 -8.01
CA SER A 192 25.59 6.97 -9.24
C SER A 192 25.13 7.80 -10.46
N GLN A 193 25.70 9.00 -10.62
CA GLN A 193 25.44 9.96 -11.70
C GLN A 193 26.45 9.79 -12.84
#